data_AF-A0A2V5S2N5-F1
#
_entry.id   AF-A0A2V5S2N5-F1
#
_cell.length_a   1.000
_cell.length_b   1.000
_cell.length_c   1.000
_cell.angle_alpha   90.00
_cell.angle_beta   90.00
_cell.angle_gamma   90.00
#
_symmetry.space_group_name_H-M   'P 1'
#
loop_
_entity.id
_entity.type
_entity.pdbx_description
1 polymer ?
#
loop_
_entity_poly.entity_id
_entity_poly.type
_entity_poly.pdbx_seq_one_letter_code
_entity_poly.pdbx_strand_id
1 'polypeptide(L)'
;MDPQLRLAFNGDFAPEKYAVLLRCVNETEKWPADFRISETPIFLTDEFTDEATRAANAIIDLTRTAEFARDAASAVPKGLEVPNESAHPNFLVVDFGICGEGDRLVPRLIELQAFPSLFGFQLLLLHCMRKAYPAIPRNWTSSFGGIKDEAYIELLRRTIVADSDPENVVLLEIEPEKQKTRVDFAATQTLLGIRPVCVTKIKKRGRQLFYDRDGREVQI
;
A
#
# COMPACT_ATOMS: atom_id res chain seq x y z
N MET A 1 -19.28 -3.12 -11.89
CA MET A 1 -18.91 -4.19 -10.92
C MET A 1 -19.30 -5.53 -11.52
N ASP A 2 -18.56 -6.60 -11.23
CA ASP A 2 -18.94 -7.95 -11.66
C ASP A 2 -20.29 -8.35 -11.02
N PRO A 3 -21.36 -8.53 -11.83
CA PRO A 3 -22.70 -8.72 -11.29
C PRO A 3 -22.88 -10.12 -10.69
N GLN A 4 -22.21 -11.14 -11.21
CA GLN A 4 -22.36 -12.52 -10.75
C GLN A 4 -21.71 -12.71 -9.38
N LEU A 5 -20.48 -12.23 -9.21
CA LEU A 5 -19.80 -12.26 -7.92
C LEU A 5 -20.46 -11.33 -6.91
N ARG A 6 -20.96 -10.17 -7.36
CA ARG A 6 -21.69 -9.31 -6.44
C ARG A 6 -22.93 -9.99 -5.90
N LEU A 7 -23.72 -10.62 -6.77
CA LEU A 7 -24.91 -11.38 -6.37
C LEU A 7 -24.56 -12.53 -5.43
N ALA A 8 -23.54 -13.32 -5.77
CA ALA A 8 -23.08 -14.44 -4.95
C ALA A 8 -22.62 -13.98 -3.55
N PHE A 9 -21.82 -12.92 -3.47
CA PHE A 9 -21.38 -12.35 -2.19
C PHE A 9 -22.56 -11.85 -1.35
N ASN A 10 -23.50 -11.12 -1.97
CA ASN A 10 -24.67 -10.60 -1.26
C ASN A 10 -25.55 -11.73 -0.70
N GLY A 11 -25.71 -12.83 -1.43
CA GLY A 11 -26.47 -14.00 -0.98
C GLY A 11 -25.79 -14.79 0.15
N ASP A 12 -24.46 -14.70 0.24
CA ASP A 12 -23.65 -15.37 1.26
C ASP A 12 -23.32 -14.45 2.47
N PHE A 13 -23.54 -13.15 2.35
CA PHE A 13 -23.18 -12.19 3.40
C PHE A 13 -24.00 -12.40 4.68
N ALA A 14 -23.32 -12.28 5.81
CA ALA A 14 -23.93 -12.35 7.14
C ALA A 14 -23.13 -11.49 8.14
N PRO A 15 -23.79 -10.81 9.10
CA PRO A 15 -23.11 -9.99 10.12
C PRO A 15 -22.03 -10.75 10.90
N GLU A 16 -22.20 -12.05 11.12
CA GLU A 16 -21.24 -12.91 11.81
C GLU A 16 -19.93 -13.04 11.02
N LYS A 17 -20.01 -13.09 9.69
CA LYS A 17 -18.81 -13.12 8.81
C LYS A 17 -18.09 -11.78 8.85
N TYR A 18 -18.82 -10.68 8.90
CA TYR A 18 -18.21 -9.36 9.11
C TYR A 18 -17.53 -9.26 10.48
N ALA A 19 -18.12 -9.82 11.54
CA ALA A 19 -17.46 -9.91 12.84
C ALA A 19 -16.18 -10.76 12.80
N VAL A 20 -16.15 -11.83 11.98
CA VAL A 20 -14.92 -12.62 11.72
C VAL A 20 -13.87 -11.78 10.99
N LEU A 21 -14.25 -10.97 9.99
CA LEU A 21 -13.34 -10.05 9.31
C LEU A 21 -12.73 -9.06 10.31
N LEU A 22 -13.56 -8.38 11.10
CA LEU A 22 -13.11 -7.38 12.07
C LEU A 22 -12.18 -8.00 13.11
N ARG A 23 -12.51 -9.20 13.61
CA ARG A 23 -11.63 -9.93 14.53
C ARG A 23 -10.29 -10.25 13.89
N CYS A 24 -10.30 -10.80 12.67
CA CYS A 24 -9.08 -11.13 11.95
C CYS A 24 -8.18 -9.89 11.78
N VAL A 25 -8.72 -8.78 11.29
CA VAL A 25 -7.93 -7.55 11.06
C VAL A 25 -7.35 -7.00 12.37
N ASN A 26 -8.12 -7.00 13.45
CA ASN A 26 -7.71 -6.37 14.71
C ASN A 26 -6.83 -7.24 15.61
N GLU A 27 -6.79 -8.55 15.39
CA GLU A 27 -6.03 -9.51 16.22
C GLU A 27 -4.80 -10.11 15.51
N THR A 28 -4.65 -9.94 14.19
CA THR A 28 -3.53 -10.54 13.44
C THR A 28 -2.20 -9.85 13.74
N GLU A 29 -2.21 -8.52 13.79
CA GLU A 29 -1.00 -7.71 13.95
C GLU A 29 -0.92 -7.10 15.36
N LYS A 30 0.28 -6.64 15.74
CA LYS A 30 0.51 -6.03 17.06
C LYS A 30 -0.36 -4.79 17.34
N TRP A 31 -0.88 -4.15 16.29
CA TRP A 31 -1.76 -2.99 16.39
C TRP A 31 -3.05 -3.24 15.59
N PRO A 32 -4.23 -2.86 16.13
CA PRO A 32 -5.49 -2.98 15.43
C PRO A 32 -5.64 -1.91 14.34
N ALA A 33 -6.69 -2.03 13.52
CA ALA A 33 -7.07 -0.96 12.61
C ALA A 33 -7.85 0.13 13.38
N ASP A 34 -7.32 1.36 13.40
CA ASP A 34 -7.96 2.52 14.05
C ASP A 34 -8.93 3.26 13.10
N PHE A 35 -9.40 2.57 12.07
CA PHE A 35 -10.32 3.06 11.06
C PHE A 35 -11.34 1.99 10.68
N ARG A 36 -12.42 2.41 10.03
CA ARG A 36 -13.52 1.50 9.66
C ARG A 36 -13.09 0.60 8.50
N ILE A 37 -13.40 -0.68 8.64
CA ILE A 37 -13.21 -1.67 7.58
C ILE A 37 -14.53 -1.82 6.84
N SER A 38 -14.49 -1.81 5.51
CA SER A 38 -15.68 -2.11 4.71
C SER A 38 -16.11 -3.55 4.95
N GLU A 39 -17.41 -3.77 5.12
CA GLU A 39 -17.98 -5.11 5.27
C GLU A 39 -17.93 -5.92 3.96
N THR A 40 -17.71 -5.26 2.83
CA THR A 40 -17.72 -5.89 1.50
C THR A 40 -16.56 -5.42 0.62
N PRO A 41 -15.97 -6.30 -0.20
CA PRO A 41 -15.06 -5.90 -1.27
C PRO A 41 -15.84 -5.32 -2.44
N ILE A 42 -15.14 -4.64 -3.35
CA ILE A 42 -15.62 -4.35 -4.69
C ILE A 42 -15.14 -5.45 -5.66
N PHE A 43 -15.99 -5.84 -6.60
CA PHE A 43 -15.61 -6.76 -7.68
C PHE A 43 -15.55 -5.96 -8.98
N LEU A 44 -14.35 -5.68 -9.45
CA LEU A 44 -14.13 -4.96 -10.71
C LEU A 44 -14.29 -5.93 -11.88
N THR A 45 -14.87 -5.46 -12.98
CA THR A 45 -14.90 -6.21 -14.24
C THR A 45 -13.54 -6.11 -14.93
N ASP A 46 -13.26 -7.03 -15.85
CA ASP A 46 -12.04 -6.97 -16.67
C ASP A 46 -12.00 -5.65 -17.47
N GLU A 47 -13.12 -5.24 -18.07
CA GLU A 47 -13.23 -3.98 -18.83
C GLU A 47 -12.81 -2.76 -17.99
N PHE A 48 -13.36 -2.62 -16.78
CA PHE A 48 -13.03 -1.49 -15.90
C PHE A 48 -11.58 -1.56 -15.42
N THR A 49 -11.11 -2.76 -15.08
CA THR A 49 -9.74 -3.02 -14.63
C THR A 49 -8.73 -2.62 -15.71
N ASP A 50 -8.98 -3.02 -16.95
CA ASP A 50 -8.16 -2.67 -18.09
C ASP A 50 -8.16 -1.17 -18.37
N GLU A 51 -9.30 -0.49 -18.23
CA GLU A 51 -9.38 0.96 -18.40
C GLU A 51 -8.60 1.71 -17.30
N ALA A 52 -8.78 1.33 -16.03
CA ALA A 52 -8.08 1.95 -14.91
C ALA A 52 -6.57 1.72 -14.97
N THR A 53 -6.13 0.50 -15.30
CA THR A 53 -4.70 0.18 -15.40
C THR A 53 -4.03 0.86 -16.61
N ARG A 54 -4.69 0.93 -17.77
CA ARG A 54 -4.19 1.72 -18.90
C ARG A 54 -4.07 3.20 -18.55
N ALA A 55 -5.08 3.78 -17.88
CA ALA A 55 -5.03 5.17 -17.46
C ALA A 55 -3.89 5.42 -16.46
N ALA A 56 -3.73 4.55 -15.46
CA ALA A 56 -2.63 4.62 -14.49
C ALA A 56 -1.27 4.59 -15.19
N ASN A 57 -1.05 3.61 -16.08
CA ASN A 57 0.22 3.47 -16.81
C ASN A 57 0.51 4.66 -17.71
N ALA A 58 -0.49 5.19 -18.42
CA ALA A 58 -0.33 6.40 -19.22
C ALA A 58 0.09 7.61 -18.38
N ILE A 59 -0.47 7.77 -17.18
CA ILE A 59 -0.08 8.84 -16.26
C ILE A 59 1.34 8.62 -15.74
N ILE A 60 1.69 7.39 -15.32
CA ILE A 60 3.03 7.01 -14.88
C ILE A 60 4.07 7.31 -15.97
N ASP A 61 3.78 6.99 -17.23
CA ASP A 61 4.73 7.21 -18.33
C ASP A 61 5.02 8.71 -18.54
N LEU A 62 4.03 9.58 -18.34
CA LEU A 62 4.21 11.03 -18.40
C LEU A 62 5.12 11.56 -17.28
N THR A 63 5.00 11.01 -16.07
CA THR A 63 5.82 11.45 -14.92
C THR A 63 7.28 10.97 -14.98
N ARG A 64 7.60 10.04 -15.90
CA ARG A 64 8.94 9.46 -16.05
C ARG A 64 9.78 10.11 -17.14
N THR A 65 9.30 11.22 -17.71
CA THR A 65 10.01 11.94 -18.77
C THR A 65 11.02 12.94 -18.19
N ALA A 66 12.12 13.18 -18.93
CA ALA A 66 13.08 14.21 -18.55
C ALA A 66 12.49 15.63 -18.58
N GLU A 67 11.42 15.84 -19.36
CA GLU A 67 10.68 17.11 -19.39
C GLU A 67 9.89 17.30 -18.10
N PHE A 68 9.11 16.30 -17.69
CA PHE A 68 8.41 16.34 -16.40
C PHE A 68 9.36 16.61 -15.24
N ALA A 69 10.52 15.93 -15.19
CA ALA A 69 11.50 16.14 -14.13
C ALA A 69 12.01 17.60 -14.07
N ARG A 70 12.24 18.24 -15.22
CA ARG A 70 12.66 19.65 -15.28
C ARG A 70 11.57 20.60 -14.78
N ASP A 71 10.32 20.34 -15.18
CA ASP A 71 9.19 21.19 -14.81
C ASP A 71 8.86 21.03 -13.32
N ALA A 72 8.83 19.79 -12.82
CA ALA A 72 8.56 19.46 -11.43
C ALA A 72 9.62 20.03 -10.47
N ALA A 73 10.89 20.14 -10.89
CA ALA A 73 11.94 20.70 -10.05
C ALA A 73 11.64 22.14 -9.59
N SER A 74 10.91 22.92 -10.40
CA SER A 74 10.51 24.28 -10.04
C SER A 74 9.44 24.35 -8.94
N ALA A 75 8.73 23.24 -8.69
CA ALA A 75 7.71 23.16 -7.64
C ALA A 75 8.31 22.90 -6.24
N VAL A 76 9.58 22.47 -6.15
CA VAL A 76 10.26 22.25 -4.88
C VAL A 76 10.64 23.61 -4.28
N PRO A 77 10.20 23.94 -3.05
CA PRO A 77 10.59 25.19 -2.42
C PRO A 77 12.10 25.26 -2.22
N LYS A 78 12.65 26.46 -2.44
CA LYS A 78 14.08 26.72 -2.28
C LYS A 78 14.57 26.30 -0.88
N GLY A 79 15.63 25.51 -0.83
CA GLY A 79 16.22 24.99 0.42
C GLY A 79 15.62 23.68 0.91
N LEU A 80 14.61 23.12 0.21
CA LEU A 80 14.03 21.80 0.50
C LEU A 80 14.44 20.74 -0.54
N GLU A 81 15.43 21.03 -1.38
CA GLU A 81 15.96 20.08 -2.35
C GLU A 81 16.66 18.92 -1.63
N VAL A 82 16.30 17.69 -2.00
CA VAL A 82 16.92 16.48 -1.43
C VAL A 82 18.04 16.01 -2.35
N PRO A 83 19.29 15.89 -1.85
CA PRO A 83 20.39 15.42 -2.68
C PRO A 83 20.24 13.93 -3.01
N ASN A 84 20.76 13.52 -4.17
CA ASN A 84 20.74 12.13 -4.64
C ASN A 84 19.32 11.53 -4.77
N GLU A 85 18.38 12.33 -5.26
CA GLU A 85 17.06 11.82 -5.65
C GLU A 85 17.20 10.70 -6.70
N SER A 86 16.38 9.66 -6.57
CA SER A 86 16.28 8.58 -7.55
C SER A 86 15.73 9.10 -8.88
N ALA A 87 16.17 8.52 -10.01
CA ALA A 87 15.72 8.94 -11.34
C ALA A 87 14.20 8.81 -11.56
N HIS A 88 13.54 7.96 -10.79
CA HIS A 88 12.08 7.83 -10.72
C HIS A 88 11.70 7.39 -9.29
N PRO A 89 10.45 7.62 -8.83
CA PRO A 89 10.03 7.15 -7.53
C PRO A 89 9.98 5.60 -7.50
N ASN A 90 10.25 5.02 -6.33
CA ASN A 90 10.08 3.59 -6.08
C ASN A 90 8.60 3.22 -5.90
N PHE A 91 7.77 4.18 -5.49
CA PHE A 91 6.34 4.02 -5.26
C PHE A 91 5.60 5.12 -5.99
N LEU A 92 4.56 4.74 -6.73
CA LEU A 92 3.58 5.69 -7.25
C LEU A 92 2.19 5.09 -7.06
N VAL A 93 1.28 5.91 -6.56
CA VAL A 93 -0.12 5.60 -6.33
C VAL A 93 -0.95 6.56 -7.17
N VAL A 94 -1.89 6.01 -7.93
CA VAL A 94 -2.81 6.77 -8.77
C VAL A 94 -4.22 6.51 -8.23
N ASP A 95 -4.81 7.54 -7.64
CA ASP A 95 -6.13 7.43 -7.04
C ASP A 95 -7.20 7.77 -8.06
N PHE A 96 -8.13 6.83 -8.26
CA PHE A 96 -9.29 7.01 -9.13
C PHE A 96 -10.59 6.98 -8.34
N GLY A 97 -11.48 7.93 -8.64
CA GLY A 97 -12.89 7.81 -8.37
C GLY A 97 -13.55 6.87 -9.39
N ILE A 98 -14.48 6.05 -8.94
CA ILE A 98 -15.34 5.25 -9.82
C ILE A 98 -16.60 6.07 -10.11
N CYS A 99 -16.72 6.60 -11.33
CA CYS A 99 -17.83 7.47 -11.74
C CYS A 99 -18.77 6.76 -12.72
N GLY A 100 -20.02 7.18 -12.77
CA GLY A 100 -20.99 6.69 -13.77
C GLY A 100 -21.03 7.59 -15.01
N GLU A 101 -21.05 6.98 -16.19
CA GLU A 101 -21.29 7.64 -17.48
C GLU A 101 -22.31 6.84 -18.28
N GLY A 102 -23.57 7.30 -18.24
CA GLY A 102 -24.69 6.49 -18.69
C GLY A 102 -24.77 5.19 -17.87
N ASP A 103 -24.75 4.05 -18.56
CA ASP A 103 -24.80 2.72 -17.94
C ASP A 103 -23.40 2.14 -17.62
N ARG A 104 -22.31 2.87 -17.91
CA ARG A 104 -20.93 2.42 -17.70
C ARG A 104 -20.31 3.04 -16.46
N LEU A 105 -19.34 2.34 -15.87
CA LEU A 105 -18.46 2.88 -14.84
C LEU A 105 -17.12 3.27 -15.49
N VAL A 106 -16.58 4.43 -15.11
CA VAL A 106 -15.31 4.96 -15.63
C VAL A 106 -14.40 5.45 -14.50
N PRO A 107 -13.06 5.28 -14.60
CA PRO A 107 -12.12 5.82 -13.65
C PRO A 107 -11.89 7.33 -13.90
N ARG A 108 -11.94 8.14 -12.84
CA ARG A 108 -11.63 9.58 -12.90
C ARG A 108 -10.52 9.90 -11.91
N LEU A 109 -9.42 10.49 -12.41
CA LEU A 109 -8.25 10.81 -11.60
C LEU A 109 -8.63 11.75 -10.47
N ILE A 110 -8.18 11.43 -9.25
CA ILE A 110 -8.34 12.24 -8.05
C ILE A 110 -6.98 12.81 -7.64
N GLU A 111 -5.99 11.95 -7.44
CA GLU A 111 -4.69 12.33 -6.88
C GLU A 111 -3.57 11.41 -7.37
N LEU A 112 -2.34 11.93 -7.33
CA LEU A 112 -1.10 11.18 -7.54
C LEU A 112 -0.23 11.31 -6.28
N GLN A 113 0.24 10.18 -5.77
CA GLN A 113 1.05 10.12 -4.54
C GLN A 113 2.27 9.23 -4.75
N ALA A 114 3.35 9.49 -4.01
CA ALA A 114 4.62 8.76 -4.15
C ALA A 114 5.21 8.32 -2.80
N PHE A 115 4.36 7.86 -1.87
CA PHE A 115 4.79 7.35 -0.56
C PHE A 115 4.39 5.88 -0.33
N PRO A 116 5.22 5.09 0.36
CA PRO A 116 4.97 3.66 0.59
C PRO A 116 4.04 3.43 1.79
N SER A 117 2.74 3.68 1.66
CA SER A 117 1.77 3.41 2.73
C SER A 117 0.67 2.44 2.29
N LEU A 118 0.18 1.65 3.24
CA LEU A 118 -0.92 0.68 3.13
C LEU A 118 -0.64 -0.58 2.31
N PHE A 119 0.55 -0.73 1.73
CA PHE A 119 0.92 -1.90 0.92
C PHE A 119 0.89 -3.21 1.74
N GLY A 120 1.27 -3.19 3.01
CA GLY A 120 1.20 -4.37 3.89
C GLY A 120 -0.22 -4.63 4.36
N PHE A 121 -0.91 -3.57 4.80
CA PHE A 121 -2.28 -3.65 5.28
C PHE A 121 -3.27 -4.14 4.22
N GLN A 122 -3.13 -3.73 2.95
CA GLN A 122 -4.00 -4.19 1.86
C GLN A 122 -3.94 -5.70 1.66
N LEU A 123 -2.74 -6.29 1.80
CA LEU A 123 -2.56 -7.75 1.69
C LEU A 123 -3.14 -8.48 2.90
N LEU A 124 -2.92 -7.95 4.12
CA LEU A 124 -3.56 -8.44 5.35
C LEU A 124 -5.09 -8.42 5.23
N LEU A 125 -5.66 -7.32 4.73
CA LEU A 125 -7.10 -7.17 4.56
C LEU A 125 -7.64 -8.19 3.56
N LEU A 126 -6.96 -8.41 2.43
CA LEU A 126 -7.35 -9.43 1.46
C LEU A 126 -7.34 -10.84 2.07
N HIS A 127 -6.31 -11.17 2.85
CA HIS A 127 -6.24 -12.43 3.58
C HIS A 127 -7.45 -12.60 4.53
N CYS A 128 -7.71 -11.60 5.36
CA CYS A 128 -8.82 -11.64 6.32
C CYS A 128 -10.19 -11.67 5.63
N MET A 129 -10.37 -10.96 4.51
CA MET A 129 -11.58 -11.02 3.68
C MET A 129 -11.83 -12.43 3.15
N ARG A 130 -10.82 -13.09 2.57
CA ARG A 130 -10.94 -14.48 2.07
C ARG A 130 -11.22 -15.48 3.18
N LYS A 131 -10.72 -15.24 4.39
CA LYS A 131 -11.00 -16.07 5.58
C LYS A 131 -12.44 -15.89 6.06
N ALA A 132 -12.95 -14.66 6.05
CA ALA A 132 -14.31 -14.34 6.51
C ALA A 132 -15.39 -14.71 5.48
N TYR A 133 -15.09 -14.57 4.19
CA TYR A 133 -16.06 -14.69 3.10
C TYR A 133 -15.63 -15.76 2.09
N PRO A 134 -16.10 -17.01 2.24
CA PRO A 134 -15.84 -18.08 1.27
C PRO A 134 -16.36 -17.78 -0.15
N ALA A 135 -17.33 -16.86 -0.28
CA ALA A 135 -17.83 -16.38 -1.57
C ALA A 135 -16.79 -15.60 -2.39
N ILE A 136 -15.66 -15.18 -1.81
CA ILE A 136 -14.54 -14.57 -2.56
C ILE A 136 -13.70 -15.70 -3.17
N PRO A 137 -13.66 -15.83 -4.51
CA PRO A 137 -12.91 -16.91 -5.14
C PRO A 137 -11.40 -16.78 -4.88
N ARG A 138 -10.72 -17.90 -4.63
CA ARG A 138 -9.28 -17.90 -4.31
C ARG A 138 -8.39 -17.34 -5.42
N ASN A 139 -8.83 -17.43 -6.67
CA ASN A 139 -8.08 -16.95 -7.83
C ASN A 139 -8.22 -15.43 -8.06
N TRP A 140 -9.17 -14.76 -7.40
CA TRP A 140 -9.33 -13.31 -7.41
C TRP A 140 -8.35 -12.65 -6.46
N THR A 141 -7.72 -11.56 -6.89
CA THR A 141 -6.68 -10.83 -6.16
C THR A 141 -7.01 -9.34 -6.16
N SER A 142 -6.47 -8.59 -5.19
CA SER A 142 -6.51 -7.12 -5.19
C SER A 142 -5.43 -6.51 -6.09
N SER A 143 -4.50 -7.32 -6.61
CA SER A 143 -3.41 -6.85 -7.47
C SER A 143 -3.76 -6.92 -8.95
N PHE A 144 -3.36 -5.91 -9.70
CA PHE A 144 -3.51 -5.87 -11.16
C PHE A 144 -2.44 -6.72 -11.87
N GLY A 145 -2.66 -7.05 -13.14
CA GLY A 145 -1.70 -7.80 -13.96
C GLY A 145 -1.50 -9.27 -13.56
N GLY A 146 -2.42 -9.83 -12.76
CA GLY A 146 -2.38 -11.24 -12.35
C GLY A 146 -1.39 -11.57 -11.23
N ILE A 147 -0.77 -10.55 -10.61
CA ILE A 147 0.16 -10.74 -9.49
C ILE A 147 -0.57 -11.46 -8.35
N LYS A 148 0.06 -12.55 -7.87
CA LYS A 148 -0.41 -13.34 -6.73
C LYS A 148 0.33 -12.92 -5.46
N ASP A 149 -0.24 -13.29 -4.32
CA ASP A 149 0.20 -12.86 -3.00
C ASP A 149 1.72 -13.02 -2.79
N GLU A 150 2.30 -14.17 -3.15
CA GLU A 150 3.75 -14.42 -3.00
C GLU A 150 4.60 -13.52 -3.91
N ALA A 151 4.17 -13.32 -5.16
CA ALA A 151 4.84 -12.45 -6.10
C ALA A 151 4.74 -10.97 -5.71
N TYR A 152 3.63 -10.58 -5.06
CA TYR A 152 3.47 -9.25 -4.49
C TYR A 152 4.44 -9.01 -3.33
N ILE A 153 4.56 -9.98 -2.40
CA ILE A 153 5.52 -9.90 -1.28
C ILE A 153 6.97 -9.83 -1.81
N GLU A 154 7.30 -10.63 -2.83
CA GLU A 154 8.59 -10.57 -3.51
C GLU A 154 8.86 -9.18 -4.10
N LEU A 155 7.87 -8.61 -4.80
CA LEU A 155 7.98 -7.27 -5.36
C LEU A 155 8.25 -6.22 -4.27
N LEU A 156 7.49 -6.25 -3.16
CA LEU A 156 7.70 -5.33 -2.05
C LEU A 156 9.09 -5.48 -1.42
N ARG A 157 9.53 -6.72 -1.16
CA ARG A 157 10.84 -6.98 -0.56
C ARG A 157 11.97 -6.53 -1.47
N ARG A 158 11.91 -6.84 -2.76
CA ARG A 158 12.90 -6.38 -3.75
C ARG A 158 12.98 -4.85 -3.80
N THR A 159 11.84 -4.16 -3.73
CA THR A 159 11.80 -2.69 -3.81
C THR A 159 12.22 -1.99 -2.51
N ILE A 160 11.83 -2.52 -1.35
CA ILE A 160 12.06 -1.88 -0.04
C ILE A 160 13.38 -2.30 0.58
N VAL A 161 13.67 -3.61 0.59
CA VAL A 161 14.84 -4.19 1.27
C VAL A 161 16.01 -4.33 0.31
N ALA A 162 15.74 -4.74 -0.93
CA ALA A 162 16.74 -5.02 -1.97
C ALA A 162 17.86 -5.95 -1.43
N ASP A 163 19.12 -5.58 -1.61
CA ASP A 163 20.30 -6.35 -1.17
C ASP A 163 20.76 -6.00 0.26
N SER A 164 19.99 -5.18 1.00
CA SER A 164 20.33 -4.77 2.37
C SER A 164 19.93 -5.83 3.40
N ASP A 165 20.60 -5.83 4.56
CA ASP A 165 20.06 -6.53 5.73
C ASP A 165 18.76 -5.83 6.18
N PRO A 166 17.65 -6.54 6.41
CA PRO A 166 16.41 -5.94 6.94
C PRO A 166 16.59 -5.11 8.22
N GLU A 167 17.64 -5.34 9.02
CA GLU A 167 17.92 -4.49 10.17
C GLU A 167 18.46 -3.09 9.82
N ASN A 168 19.04 -2.92 8.63
CA ASN A 168 19.47 -1.63 8.12
C ASN A 168 18.36 -0.89 7.35
N VAL A 169 17.16 -1.48 7.24
CA VAL A 169 16.01 -0.88 6.55
C VAL A 169 14.90 -0.58 7.55
N VAL A 170 14.40 0.65 7.55
CA VAL A 170 13.37 1.10 8.48
C VAL A 170 12.25 1.85 7.79
N LEU A 171 11.05 1.78 8.37
CA LEU A 171 9.92 2.65 8.02
C LEU A 171 9.98 3.90 8.90
N LEU A 172 10.52 4.98 8.37
CA LEU A 172 10.72 6.22 9.12
C LEU A 172 9.43 7.04 9.18
N GLU A 173 8.99 7.40 10.38
CA GLU A 173 7.74 8.16 10.60
C GLU A 173 7.85 9.03 11.87
N ILE A 174 6.99 10.02 12.06
CA ILE A 174 6.79 10.73 13.33
C ILE A 174 5.80 9.92 14.17
N GLU A 175 6.26 9.41 15.32
CA GLU A 175 5.43 8.67 16.29
C GLU A 175 4.58 7.56 15.64
N PRO A 176 5.21 6.56 14.98
CA PRO A 176 4.52 5.54 14.19
C PRO A 176 3.42 4.80 14.97
N GLU A 177 3.59 4.63 16.28
CA GLU A 177 2.63 3.99 17.18
C GLU A 177 1.34 4.80 17.40
N LYS A 178 1.35 6.10 17.07
CA LYS A 178 0.20 7.01 17.18
C LYS A 178 -0.50 7.24 15.84
N GLN A 179 0.06 6.78 14.73
CA GLN A 179 -0.54 6.94 13.41
C GLN A 179 -1.80 6.10 13.28
N LYS A 180 -2.84 6.65 12.64
CA LYS A 180 -4.09 5.90 12.35
C LYS A 180 -3.84 4.66 11.49
N THR A 181 -2.83 4.72 10.65
CA THR A 181 -2.42 3.66 9.73
C THR A 181 -1.39 2.71 10.33
N ARG A 182 -1.15 2.76 11.65
CA ARG A 182 -0.09 1.96 12.30
C ARG A 182 -0.16 0.46 12.04
N VAL A 183 -1.36 -0.10 11.84
CA VAL A 183 -1.55 -1.51 11.45
C VAL A 183 -0.77 -1.87 10.18
N ASP A 184 -0.56 -0.93 9.26
CA ASP A 184 0.25 -1.14 8.05
C ASP A 184 1.74 -1.26 8.36
N PHE A 185 2.27 -0.47 9.30
CA PHE A 185 3.64 -0.64 9.77
C PHE A 185 3.84 -2.01 10.43
N ALA A 186 2.84 -2.50 11.17
CA ALA A 186 2.88 -3.83 11.75
C ALA A 186 2.86 -4.93 10.69
N ALA A 187 1.91 -4.87 9.75
CA ALA A 187 1.82 -5.81 8.64
C ALA A 187 3.10 -5.81 7.80
N THR A 188 3.65 -4.63 7.47
CA THR A 188 4.89 -4.52 6.69
C THR A 188 6.09 -5.08 7.47
N GLN A 189 6.16 -4.87 8.78
CA GLN A 189 7.16 -5.51 9.64
C GLN A 189 7.05 -7.03 9.63
N THR A 190 5.83 -7.58 9.71
CA THR A 190 5.57 -9.02 9.62
C THR A 190 5.99 -9.60 8.26
N LEU A 191 5.72 -8.86 7.17
CA LEU A 191 6.04 -9.30 5.80
C LEU A 191 7.54 -9.20 5.46
N LEU A 192 8.22 -8.15 5.91
CA LEU A 192 9.56 -7.79 5.42
C LEU A 192 10.65 -7.82 6.50
N GLY A 193 10.30 -7.92 7.78
CA GLY A 193 11.25 -7.90 8.90
C GLY A 193 11.82 -6.52 9.25
N ILE A 194 11.35 -5.46 8.59
CA ILE A 194 11.79 -4.07 8.80
C ILE A 194 10.99 -3.39 9.92
N ARG A 195 11.59 -2.47 10.67
CA ARG A 195 10.93 -1.83 11.83
C ARG A 195 10.42 -0.42 11.50
N PRO A 196 9.24 -0.03 11.98
CA PRO A 196 8.91 1.38 12.07
C PRO A 196 9.77 2.07 13.13
N VAL A 197 10.34 3.23 12.79
CA VAL A 197 11.23 4.00 13.66
C VAL A 197 10.79 5.45 13.66
N CYS A 198 10.66 6.02 14.87
CA CYS A 198 10.32 7.43 15.02
C CYS A 198 11.51 8.32 14.61
N VAL A 199 11.30 9.33 13.77
CA VAL A 199 12.36 10.25 13.33
C VAL A 199 13.07 10.93 14.50
N THR A 200 12.36 11.20 15.60
CA THR A 200 12.93 11.80 16.82
C THR A 200 13.87 10.86 17.60
N LYS A 201 13.90 9.57 17.23
CA LYS A 201 14.77 8.54 17.82
C LYS A 201 16.00 8.24 16.96
N ILE A 202 16.09 8.83 15.77
CA ILE A 202 17.25 8.69 14.89
C ILE A 202 18.43 9.47 15.47
N LYS A 203 19.59 8.83 15.50
CA LYS A 203 20.86 9.45 15.87
C LYS A 203 21.69 9.66 14.62
N LYS A 204 22.13 10.89 14.38
CA LYS A 204 23.02 11.23 13.26
C LYS A 204 24.46 11.36 13.75
N ARG A 205 25.40 10.70 13.06
CA ARG A 205 26.85 10.89 13.25
C ARG A 205 27.52 11.12 11.91
N GLY A 206 27.97 12.35 11.68
CA GLY A 206 28.49 12.75 10.37
C GLY A 206 27.44 12.55 9.27
N ARG A 207 27.72 11.61 8.35
CA ARG A 207 26.85 11.25 7.22
C ARG A 207 26.03 9.96 7.44
N GLN A 208 26.15 9.33 8.61
CA GLN A 208 25.46 8.08 8.93
C GLN A 208 24.28 8.31 9.88
N LEU A 209 23.25 7.50 9.73
CA LEU A 209 22.07 7.46 10.59
C LEU A 209 22.05 6.15 11.36
N PHE A 210 21.58 6.21 12.60
CA PHE A 210 21.48 5.06 13.49
C PHE A 210 20.16 5.08 14.26
N TYR A 211 19.72 3.91 14.68
CA TYR A 211 18.60 3.75 15.60
C TYR A 211 18.90 2.70 16.67
N ASP A 212 18.14 2.73 17.76
CA ASP A 212 18.20 1.70 18.78
C ASP A 212 17.35 0.50 18.37
N ARG A 213 17.98 -0.67 18.33
CA ARG A 213 17.35 -1.97 18.13
C ARG A 213 17.67 -2.85 19.33
N ASP A 214 16.75 -2.88 20.28
CA ASP A 214 16.81 -3.73 21.48
C ASP A 214 18.09 -3.47 22.32
N GLY A 215 18.45 -2.19 22.48
CA GLY A 215 19.64 -1.77 23.21
C GLY A 215 20.95 -1.84 22.42
N ARG A 216 20.93 -2.33 21.17
CA ARG A 216 22.04 -2.25 20.23
C ARG A 216 21.80 -1.13 19.23
N GLU A 217 22.82 -0.32 18.98
CA GLU A 217 22.76 0.70 17.95
C GLU A 217 23.05 0.08 16.56
N VAL A 218 22.13 0.28 15.62
CA VAL A 218 22.21 -0.28 14.26
C VAL A 218 22.19 0.87 13.26
N GLN A 219 23.05 0.79 12.24
CA GLN A 219 23.10 1.76 11.15
C GLN A 219 21.89 1.56 10.23
N ILE A 220 21.35 2.65 9.71
CA ILE A 220 20.36 2.66 8.61
C ILE A 220 21.08 3.16 7.36
#